data_AF-A0A6G3DLV4-F1
#
_entry.id   AF-A0A6G3DLV4-F1
#
_cell.length_a   1.000
_cell.length_b   1.000
_cell.length_c   1.000
_cell.angle_alpha   90.00
_cell.angle_beta   90.00
_cell.angle_gamma   90.00
#
_symmetry.space_group_name_H-M   'P 1'
#
loop_
_entity.id
_entity.type
_entity.pdbx_description
1 polymer ?
#
loop_
_entity_poly.entity_id
_entity_poly.type
_entity_poly.pdbx_seq_one_letter_code
_entity_poly.pdbx_strand_id
1 'polypeptide(L)' 'YFSPTGEFPYVGDYDGDGKDDIVTFTHNTEADVYVSVSNGTDAFVNGRKWHDFFGTPGETSL' A
#
# COMPACT_ATOMS: atom_id res chain seq x y z
N TYR A 1 -3.20 12.71 -1.40
CA TYR A 1 -1.77 12.35 -1.55
C TYR A 1 -1.63 10.88 -1.22
N PHE A 2 -0.75 10.17 -1.90
CA PHE A 2 -0.44 8.76 -1.64
C PHE A 2 1.03 8.68 -1.22
N SER A 3 1.36 7.87 -0.21
CA SER A 3 2.70 7.75 0.35
C SER A 3 3.32 9.11 0.78
N PRO A 4 2.71 9.85 1.73
CA PRO A 4 3.34 11.03 2.33
C PRO A 4 4.68 10.70 3.03
N THR A 5 5.40 11.75 3.45
CA THR A 5 6.70 11.63 4.11
C THR A 5 6.69 10.61 5.25
N GLY A 6 7.63 9.66 5.19
CA GLY A 6 7.78 8.61 6.20
C GLY A 6 7.18 7.27 5.78
N GLU A 7 6.29 7.27 4.79
CA GLU A 7 5.76 6.04 4.21
C GLU A 7 6.63 5.52 3.07
N PHE A 8 6.50 4.23 2.76
CA PHE A 8 7.29 3.56 1.74
C PHE A 8 6.39 2.91 0.67
N PRO A 9 6.47 3.36 -0.61
CA PRO A 9 5.59 2.86 -1.66
C PRO A 9 6.19 1.68 -2.44
N TYR A 10 5.33 0.79 -2.91
CA TYR A 10 5.64 -0.27 -3.88
C TYR A 10 4.55 -0.39 -4.96
N VAL A 11 4.88 -1.08 -6.05
CA VAL A 11 4.01 -1.32 -7.21
C VAL A 11 3.83 -2.83 -7.39
N GLY A 12 2.62 -3.24 -7.74
CA GLY A 12 2.30 -4.62 -8.12
C GLY A 12 0.80 -4.82 -8.30
N ASP A 13 0.40 -5.93 -8.90
CA ASP A 13 -1.01 -6.33 -9.03
C ASP A 13 -1.50 -6.93 -7.70
N TYR A 14 -2.25 -6.15 -6.92
CA TYR A 14 -2.69 -6.55 -5.57
C TYR A 14 -4.15 -6.99 -5.54
N ASP A 15 -4.97 -6.60 -6.53
CA ASP A 15 -6.36 -7.03 -6.66
C ASP A 15 -6.59 -8.21 -7.64
N GLY A 16 -5.55 -8.60 -8.40
CA GLY A 16 -5.54 -9.75 -9.27
C GLY A 16 -6.17 -9.50 -10.65
N ASP A 17 -6.35 -8.24 -11.04
CA ASP A 17 -7.00 -7.88 -12.31
C ASP A 17 -6.03 -7.79 -13.51
N GLY A 18 -4.74 -8.07 -13.28
CA GLY A 18 -3.68 -8.05 -14.29
C GLY A 18 -3.09 -6.67 -14.53
N LYS A 19 -3.36 -5.67 -13.68
CA LYS A 19 -2.81 -4.33 -13.77
C LYS A 19 -2.05 -3.97 -12.50
N ASP A 20 -1.02 -3.15 -12.65
CA ASP A 20 -0.25 -2.69 -11.51
C ASP A 20 -1.05 -1.68 -10.68
N ASP A 21 -1.18 -1.98 -9.38
CA ASP A 21 -1.66 -1.12 -8.31
C ASP A 21 -0.49 -0.46 -7.57
N ILE A 22 -0.81 0.40 -6.60
CA ILE A 22 0.18 0.98 -5.68
C ILE A 22 -0.18 0.68 -4.23
N VAL A 23 0.84 0.31 -3.44
CA VAL A 23 0.74 0.10 -1.98
C VAL A 23 1.68 1.03 -1.26
N THR A 24 1.31 1.46 -0.05
CA THR A 24 2.18 2.22 0.86
C THR A 24 2.11 1.64 2.27
N PHE A 25 3.28 1.56 2.89
CA PHE A 25 3.48 1.09 4.26
C PHE A 25 3.75 2.29 5.16
N THR A 26 2.98 2.46 6.23
CA THR A 26 3.11 3.68 7.06
C THR A 26 4.39 3.73 7.87
N HIS A 27 4.99 2.57 8.20
CA HIS A 27 6.18 2.42 9.05
C HIS A 27 6.12 3.25 10.36
N ASN A 28 4.91 3.51 10.86
CA ASN A 28 4.64 4.14 12.14
C ASN A 28 4.14 3.09 13.15
N THR A 29 3.69 3.52 14.33
CA THR A 29 3.19 2.59 15.36
C THR A 29 1.91 1.85 14.98
N GLU A 30 1.18 2.33 13.98
CA GLU A 30 -0.04 1.68 13.48
C GLU A 30 0.31 0.55 12.49
N ALA A 31 1.46 0.67 11.81
CA ALA A 31 1.96 -0.30 10.83
C ALA A 31 0.87 -0.69 9.81
N ASP A 32 0.17 0.31 9.31
CA ASP A 32 -0.93 0.15 8.36
C ASP A 32 -0.41 -0.02 6.93
N VAL A 33 -1.18 -0.73 6.11
CA VAL A 33 -0.95 -0.91 4.67
C VAL A 33 -2.15 -0.36 3.91
N TYR A 34 -1.89 0.62 3.04
CA TYR A 34 -2.91 1.21 2.17
C TYR A 34 -2.65 0.84 0.71
N VAL A 35 -3.68 0.36 0.02
CA VAL A 35 -3.63 0.03 -1.41
C VAL A 35 -4.56 0.95 -2.18
N SER A 36 -4.04 1.55 -3.25
CA SER A 36 -4.78 2.28 -4.26
C SER A 36 -4.86 1.40 -5.51
N VAL A 37 -6.07 0.96 -5.86
CA VAL A 37 -6.30 0.09 -7.02
C VAL A 37 -6.34 0.88 -8.31
N SER A 38 -5.63 0.43 -9.34
CA SER A 38 -5.58 1.04 -10.66
C SER A 38 -6.90 0.87 -11.41
N ASN A 39 -7.33 1.91 -12.13
CA ASN A 39 -8.44 1.77 -13.09
C ASN A 39 -7.96 1.25 -14.46
N GLY A 40 -6.64 1.08 -14.65
CA GLY A 40 -6.05 0.62 -15.90
C GLY A 40 -5.91 1.67 -17.00
N THR A 41 -6.21 2.93 -16.72
CA THR A 41 -6.12 4.01 -17.71
C THR A 41 -5.28 5.17 -17.20
N ASP A 42 -5.77 5.89 -16.20
CA ASP A 42 -5.28 7.23 -15.84
C ASP A 42 -5.47 7.59 -14.37
N ALA A 43 -6.07 6.71 -13.56
CA ALA A 43 -6.35 6.99 -12.17
C ALA A 43 -6.28 5.75 -11.28
N PHE A 44 -6.16 6.02 -9.99
CA PHE A 44 -6.29 5.02 -8.94
C PHE A 44 -7.53 5.35 -8.10
N VAL A 45 -8.23 4.32 -7.63
CA VAL A 45 -9.22 4.45 -6.57
C VAL A 45 -8.51 4.96 -5.32
N ASN A 46 -9.11 5.89 -4.58
CA ASN A 46 -8.55 6.39 -3.32
C ASN A 46 -8.04 5.24 -2.43
N GLY A 47 -6.78 5.37 -1.98
CA GLY A 47 -6.12 4.38 -1.15
C GLY A 47 -7.00 3.97 0.04
N ARG A 48 -7.20 2.66 0.19
CA ARG A 48 -7.96 2.08 1.30
C ARG A 48 -7.01 1.30 2.18
N LYS A 49 -7.23 1.35 3.49
CA LYS A 49 -6.53 0.44 4.40
C LYS A 49 -6.95 -0.99 4.10
N TRP A 50 -5.98 -1.85 3.80
CA TRP A 50 -6.21 -3.26 3.54
C TRP A 50 -5.69 -4.14 4.69
N HIS A 51 -4.61 -3.71 5.35
CA HIS A 51 -4.08 -4.38 6.53
C HIS A 51 -3.70 -3.37 7.62
N ASP A 52 -3.83 -3.82 8.86
CA ASP A 52 -3.28 -3.23 10.07
C ASP A 52 -2.16 -4.13 10.64
N PHE A 53 -1.25 -3.54 11.41
CA PHE A 53 -0.18 -4.26 12.13
C PHE A 53 0.69 -5.16 11.22
N PHE A 54 1.06 -4.68 10.04
CA PHE A 54 1.96 -5.41 9.13
C PHE A 54 3.41 -4.98 9.30
N GLY A 55 4.30 -5.92 9.61
CA GLY A 55 5.74 -5.62 9.73
C GLY A 55 6.01 -4.69 10.92
N THR A 56 5.37 -4.96 12.06
CA THR A 56 5.53 -4.16 13.28
C THR A 56 6.99 -4.17 13.75
N PRO A 57 7.42 -3.19 14.58
CA PRO A 57 8.80 -3.15 15.06
C PRO A 57 9.25 -4.48 15.69
N GLY A 58 10.21 -5.14 15.04
CA GLY A 58 10.74 -6.46 15.45
C GLY A 58 10.29 -7.63 14.58
N GLU A 59 9.32 -7.44 13.70
CA GLU A 59 8.96 -8.41 12.67
C GLU A 59 9.84 -8.23 11.42
N THR A 60 10.31 -9.33 10.86
CA THR A 60 10.97 -9.32 9.54
C THR A 60 10.00 -9.87 8.52
N SER A 61 9.38 -8.99 7.74
CA SER A 61 8.73 -9.38 6.48
C SER A 61 9.83 -9.72 5.47
N LEU A 62 9.85 -10.97 4.99
CA LEU A 62 10.78 -11.45 3.97
C LEU A 62 10.48 -10.83 2.60
#